data_AF-A0A2R2ISF7-F1
#
_entry.id   AF-A0A2R2ISF7-F1
#
_cell.length_a   1.000
_cell.length_b   1.000
_cell.length_c   1.000
_cell.angle_alpha   90.00
_cell.angle_beta   90.00
_cell.angle_gamma   90.00
#
_symmetry.space_group_name_H-M   'P 1'
#
loop_
_entity.id
_entity.type
_entity.pdbx_description
1 polymer ?
#
loop_
_entity_poly.entity_id
_entity_poly.type
_entity_poly.pdbx_seq_one_letter_code
_entity_poly.pdbx_strand_id
1 'polypeptide(L)'
;MSQEVLAGRAGVSQSTISALELDPTRKPRDLLKLAKVLMVRPQWLQTGKGPREPAVEEERAYIAATSLEDLARQLVDRGNDEITQLWALILAEKDRR
;
A
#
# COMPACT_ATOMS: atom_id res chain seq x y z
N MET A 1 14.61 9.10 -12.21
CA MET A 1 15.17 9.50 -10.89
C MET A 1 16.62 9.03 -10.86
N SER A 2 17.58 9.88 -10.49
CA SER A 2 19.01 9.46 -10.39
C SER A 2 19.29 8.73 -9.07
N GLN A 3 20.46 8.08 -8.98
CA GLN A 3 20.90 7.44 -7.75
C GLN A 3 21.13 8.45 -6.62
N GLU A 4 21.70 9.63 -6.89
CA GLU A 4 21.87 10.65 -5.83
C GLU A 4 20.53 11.10 -5.26
N VAL A 5 19.54 11.32 -6.13
CA VAL A 5 18.20 11.75 -5.71
C VAL A 5 17.50 10.65 -4.91
N LEU A 6 17.60 9.39 -5.35
CA LEU A 6 17.03 8.25 -4.63
C LEU A 6 17.73 8.04 -3.28
N ALA A 7 19.05 8.16 -3.24
CA ALA A 7 19.86 8.05 -2.02
C ALA A 7 19.46 9.11 -0.99
N GLY A 8 19.34 10.37 -1.43
CA GLY A 8 18.88 11.47 -0.60
C GLY A 8 17.48 11.24 -0.05
N ARG A 9 16.54 10.77 -0.87
CA ARG A 9 15.16 10.46 -0.43
C ARG A 9 15.08 9.27 0.52
N ALA A 10 15.94 8.26 0.35
CA ALA A 10 15.96 7.06 1.19
C ALA A 10 16.84 7.20 2.45
N GLY A 11 17.59 8.31 2.59
CA GLY A 11 18.52 8.51 3.70
C GLY A 11 19.66 7.48 3.71
N VAL A 12 20.17 7.14 2.52
CA VAL A 12 21.32 6.25 2.33
C VAL A 12 22.39 6.93 1.47
N SER A 13 23.61 6.39 1.44
CA SER A 13 24.65 6.89 0.52
C SER A 13 24.41 6.39 -0.91
N GLN A 14 24.85 7.14 -1.92
CA GLN A 14 24.86 6.67 -3.31
C GLN A 14 25.65 5.36 -3.45
N SER A 15 26.80 5.24 -2.77
CA SER A 15 27.60 4.01 -2.74
C SER A 15 26.84 2.80 -2.20
N THR A 16 25.86 3.02 -1.31
CA THR A 16 24.97 1.96 -0.82
C THR A 16 24.00 1.49 -1.89
N ILE A 17 23.51 2.39 -2.75
CA ILE A 17 22.68 2.01 -3.90
C ILE A 17 23.50 1.18 -4.89
N SER A 18 24.69 1.63 -5.27
CA SER A 18 25.56 0.87 -6.18
C SER A 18 25.90 -0.52 -5.63
N ALA A 19 26.14 -0.64 -4.32
CA ALA A 19 26.38 -1.93 -3.68
C ALA A 19 25.15 -2.85 -3.72
N LEU A 20 23.94 -2.29 -3.59
CA LEU A 20 22.68 -3.05 -3.65
C LEU A 20 22.31 -3.46 -5.08
N GLU A 21 22.69 -2.69 -6.09
CA GLU A 21 22.51 -3.08 -7.49
C GLU A 21 23.41 -4.26 -7.88
N LEU A 22 24.62 -4.33 -7.31
CA LEU A 22 25.55 -5.44 -7.50
C LEU A 22 25.14 -6.68 -6.69
N ASP A 23 24.71 -6.48 -5.45
CA ASP A 23 24.24 -7.54 -4.57
C ASP A 23 23.08 -7.05 -3.68
N PRO A 24 21.82 -7.31 -4.08
CA PRO A 24 20.63 -6.89 -3.35
C PRO A 24 20.49 -7.52 -1.96
N THR A 25 21.23 -8.60 -1.67
CA THR A 25 21.13 -9.34 -0.41
C THR A 25 22.03 -8.80 0.70
N ARG A 26 23.04 -8.00 0.33
CA ARG A 26 24.10 -7.53 1.23
C ARG A 26 23.63 -6.56 2.31
N LYS A 27 22.57 -5.78 2.05
CA LYS A 27 22.04 -4.76 2.98
C LYS A 27 20.51 -4.74 3.04
N PRO A 28 19.87 -5.71 3.72
CA PRO A 28 18.42 -5.85 3.74
C PRO A 28 17.70 -4.61 4.29
N ARG A 29 18.27 -3.92 5.29
CA ARG A 29 17.68 -2.69 5.87
C ARG A 29 17.63 -1.53 4.89
N ASP A 30 18.66 -1.37 4.06
CA ASP A 30 18.72 -0.27 3.11
C ASP A 30 17.85 -0.57 1.87
N LEU A 31 17.76 -1.83 1.45
CA LEU A 31 16.81 -2.27 0.44
C LEU A 31 15.35 -1.99 0.84
N LEU A 32 14.99 -2.21 2.12
CA LEU A 32 13.66 -1.84 2.65
C LEU A 32 13.38 -0.33 2.55
N LYS A 33 14.37 0.52 2.84
CA LYS A 33 14.22 1.98 2.72
C LYS A 33 14.01 2.40 1.26
N LEU A 34 14.78 1.82 0.34
CA LEU A 34 14.62 2.08 -1.09
C LEU A 34 13.24 1.65 -1.60
N ALA A 35 12.77 0.47 -1.20
CA ALA A 35 11.45 -0.03 -1.58
C ALA A 35 10.32 0.91 -1.14
N LYS A 36 10.40 1.48 0.07
CA LYS A 36 9.43 2.47 0.56
C LYS A 36 9.41 3.75 -0.29
N VAL A 37 10.58 4.31 -0.59
CA VAL A 37 10.67 5.54 -1.41
C VAL A 37 10.20 5.30 -2.84
N LEU A 38 10.47 4.12 -3.39
CA LEU A 38 10.05 3.72 -4.72
C LEU A 38 8.59 3.26 -4.78
N MET A 39 7.92 3.14 -3.63
CA MET A 39 6.57 2.58 -3.50
C MET A 39 6.43 1.25 -4.23
N VAL A 40 7.34 0.31 -3.94
CA VAL A 40 7.34 -1.05 -4.48
C VAL A 40 7.52 -2.07 -3.36
N ARG A 41 7.20 -3.33 -3.64
CA ARG A 41 7.45 -4.41 -2.69
C ARG A 41 8.96 -4.68 -2.57
N PRO A 42 9.50 -4.82 -1.34
CA PRO A 42 10.90 -5.18 -1.13
C PRO A 42 11.30 -6.50 -1.82
N GLN A 43 10.41 -7.50 -1.79
CA GLN A 43 10.63 -8.79 -2.45
C GLN A 43 10.85 -8.62 -3.96
N TRP A 44 10.04 -7.79 -4.61
CA TRP A 44 10.18 -7.50 -6.03
C TRP A 44 11.46 -6.70 -6.30
N LEU A 45 11.77 -5.71 -5.47
CA LEU A 45 13.00 -4.93 -5.61
C LEU A 45 14.26 -5.79 -5.46
N GLN A 46 14.22 -6.80 -4.60
CA GLN A 46 15.35 -7.71 -4.36
C GLN A 46 15.51 -8.79 -5.42
N THR A 47 14.41 -9.34 -5.94
CA THR A 47 14.44 -10.58 -6.74
C THR A 47 13.87 -10.43 -8.15
N GLY A 48 13.19 -9.33 -8.44
CA GLY A 48 12.38 -9.14 -9.64
C GLY A 48 11.11 -10.00 -9.70
N LYS A 49 10.82 -10.81 -8.67
CA LYS A 49 9.70 -11.75 -8.66
C LYS A 49 8.50 -11.23 -7.87
N GLY A 50 7.31 -11.66 -8.30
CA GLY A 50 6.04 -11.28 -7.67
C GLY A 50 5.54 -9.89 -8.09
N PRO A 51 4.49 -9.37 -7.42
CA PRO A 51 3.95 -8.05 -7.72
C PRO A 51 4.96 -6.94 -7.42
N ARG A 52 5.13 -6.01 -8.36
CA ARG A 52 5.98 -4.83 -8.20
C ARG A 52 5.38 -3.84 -7.22
N GLU A 53 4.12 -3.51 -7.47
CA GLU A 53 3.39 -2.58 -6.65
C GLU A 53 3.11 -3.20 -5.28
N PRO A 54 3.08 -2.39 -4.21
CA PRO A 54 2.49 -2.81 -2.95
C PRO A 54 1.15 -3.46 -3.28
N ALA A 55 0.71 -4.45 -2.49
CA ALA A 55 -0.74 -4.66 -2.47
C ALA A 55 -1.28 -3.27 -2.20
N VAL A 56 -2.17 -2.78 -3.07
CA VAL A 56 -3.14 -1.81 -2.62
C VAL A 56 -3.76 -2.57 -1.46
N GLU A 57 -3.34 -2.26 -0.24
CA GLU A 57 -4.15 -2.56 0.91
C GLU A 57 -5.43 -1.83 0.55
N GLU A 58 -6.38 -2.58 0.03
CA GLU A 58 -7.77 -2.22 0.10
C GLU A 58 -8.05 -2.15 1.62
N GLU A 59 -7.59 -1.07 2.26
CA GLU A 59 -8.06 -0.56 3.55
C GLU A 59 -9.50 -0.06 3.37
N ARG A 60 -10.33 -0.90 2.77
CA ARG A 60 -11.77 -0.77 2.63
C ARG A 60 -12.43 -2.11 2.94
N ALA A 61 -11.81 -2.90 3.79
CA ALA A 61 -12.48 -4.03 4.42
C ALA A 61 -13.50 -3.46 5.43
N TYR A 62 -14.76 -3.32 5.02
CA TYR A 62 -15.92 -3.22 5.95
C TYR A 62 -16.09 -4.50 6.83
N ILE A 63 -15.18 -5.46 6.68
CA ILE A 63 -15.23 -6.82 7.25
C ILE A 63 -15.07 -6.81 8.77
N ALA A 64 -14.58 -5.73 9.37
CA ALA A 64 -14.33 -5.66 10.82
C ALA A 64 -15.49 -5.11 11.65
N ALA A 65 -16.66 -4.81 11.06
CA ALA A 65 -17.81 -4.41 11.86
C ALA A 65 -18.37 -5.62 12.63
N THR A 66 -18.30 -5.55 13.95
CA THR A 66 -18.77 -6.62 14.85
C THR A 66 -20.29 -6.57 15.12
N SER A 67 -20.93 -5.47 14.72
CA SER A 67 -22.39 -5.27 14.77
C SER A 67 -22.85 -4.25 13.72
N LEU A 68 -24.18 -4.12 13.55
CA LEU A 68 -24.77 -3.11 12.67
C LEU A 68 -24.49 -1.69 13.16
N GLU A 69 -24.45 -1.49 14.47
CA GLU A 69 -24.13 -0.20 15.10
C GLU A 69 -22.65 0.17 14.91
N ASP A 70 -21.75 -0.82 14.95
CA ASP A 70 -20.33 -0.63 14.68
C ASP A 70 -20.10 -0.20 13.22
N LEU A 71 -20.78 -0.86 12.28
CA LEU A 71 -20.80 -0.44 10.87
C LEU A 71 -21.32 1.01 10.72
N ALA A 72 -22.41 1.36 11.40
CA ALA A 72 -22.98 2.70 11.34
C ALA A 72 -22.00 3.77 11.84
N ARG A 73 -21.29 3.51 12.95
CA ARG A 73 -20.25 4.44 13.45
C ARG A 73 -19.12 4.61 12.45
N GLN A 74 -18.60 3.51 11.91
CA GLN A 74 -17.50 3.54 10.94
C GLN A 74 -17.87 4.30 9.66
N LEU A 75 -19.13 4.21 9.22
CA LEU A 75 -19.63 4.96 8.07
C LEU A 75 -19.76 6.45 8.36
N VAL A 76 -20.24 6.82 9.55
CA VAL A 76 -20.35 8.23 9.97
C VAL A 76 -18.96 8.87 10.04
N ASP A 77 -17.97 8.18 10.59
CA ASP A 77 -16.59 8.67 10.69
C ASP A 77 -15.92 8.89 9.32
N ARG A 78 -16.36 8.15 8.30
CA ARG A 78 -15.88 8.26 6.90
C ARG A 78 -16.61 9.32 6.08
N GLY A 79 -17.77 9.79 6.55
CA GLY A 79 -18.52 10.89 5.95
C GLY A 79 -19.70 10.48 5.05
N ASN A 80 -20.46 11.49 4.63
CA ASN A 80 -21.76 11.32 3.97
C ASN A 80 -21.69 10.63 2.59
N ASP A 81 -20.57 10.76 1.88
CA ASP A 81 -20.39 10.13 0.56
C ASP A 81 -20.38 8.60 0.67
N GLU A 82 -19.76 8.08 1.73
CA GLU A 82 -19.67 6.64 1.99
C GLU A 82 -21.06 6.05 2.31
N ILE A 83 -21.86 6.78 3.09
CA ILE A 83 -23.26 6.42 3.41
C ILE A 83 -24.10 6.38 2.13
N THR A 84 -23.93 7.36 1.25
CA THR A 84 -24.66 7.44 -0.03
C THR A 84 -24.29 6.29 -0.96
N GLN A 85 -23.00 5.95 -1.03
CA GLN A 85 -22.51 4.81 -1.80
C GLN A 85 -23.07 3.49 -1.28
N LEU A 86 -23.13 3.29 0.04
CA LEU A 86 -23.73 2.09 0.63
C LEU A 86 -25.22 1.98 0.27
N TRP A 87 -25.98 3.06 0.36
CA TRP A 87 -27.39 3.06 -0.02
C TRP A 87 -27.60 2.68 -1.48
N ALA A 88 -26.77 3.21 -2.39
CA ALA A 88 -26.84 2.85 -3.80
C ALA A 88 -26.58 1.36 -4.04
N LEU A 89 -25.62 0.77 -3.32
CA LEU A 89 -25.32 -0.66 -3.40
C LEU A 89 -26.48 -1.53 -2.87
N ILE A 90 -27.09 -1.15 -1.74
CA ILE A 90 -28.24 -1.86 -1.16
C ILE A 90 -29.42 -1.87 -2.14
N LEU A 91 -29.72 -0.72 -2.76
CA LEU A 91 -30.79 -0.62 -3.75
C LEU A 91 -30.51 -1.51 -4.97
N ALA A 92 -29.29 -1.44 -5.51
CA ALA A 92 -28.88 -2.26 -6.64
C ALA A 92 -28.97 -3.77 -6.34
N GLU A 93 -28.69 -4.20 -5.10
CA GLU A 93 -28.79 -5.60 -4.70
C GLU A 93 -30.24 -6.05 -4.47
N LYS A 94 -31.11 -5.15 -3.99
CA LYS A 94 -32.55 -5.41 -3.88
C LYS A 94 -33.18 -5.64 -5.26
N ASP A 95 -32.77 -4.88 -6.26
CA ASP A 95 -33.29 -4.99 -7.63
C ASP A 95 -32.81 -6.27 -8.36
N ARG A 96 -31.76 -6.92 -7.84
CA ARG A 96 -31.23 -8.20 -8.35
C ARG A 96 -31.90 -9.44 -7.75
N ARG A 97 -32.68 -9.28 -6.68
CA ARG A 97 -33.38 -10.37 -5.99
C ARG A 97 -34.84 -10.42 -6.37
#